data_AF-A0A9D2LAA7-F1
#
_entry.id   AF-A0A9D2LAA7-F1
#
_cell.length_a   1.000
_cell.length_b   1.000
_cell.length_c   1.000
_cell.angle_alpha   90.00
_cell.angle_beta   90.00
_cell.angle_gamma   90.00
#
_symmetry.space_group_name_H-M   'P 1'
#
loop_
_entity.id
_entity.type
_entity.pdbx_description
1 polymer ?
#
loop_
_entity_poly.entity_id
_entity_poly.type
_entity_poly.pdbx_seq_one_letter_code
_entity_poly.pdbx_strand_id
1 'polypeptide(L)'
;MPVKYVFVTGGVVSGLGKGITAASLGRLLKARGYKVTMQKFDPYINIDPGTMNPVQHGEVFVTDDGAETDLDLGHYERFIDESLTKNSNVTTGKVYWTVLHKERRGDFGGGTVQVIPHITDEIKSRFHRNFSTDETEIAIIEVGGTVGDIESQPFLEAIRQFQHQAGPGNTCIIHVTLIPYLKASGELKTKPTQASVKDLQGMGIQPDILVCRSEHPLDHSIRAKISRFCNVPESHVLQNLDVEVLYEVPLVMEEEHLAQAACECLDLPCPEPDLADWRAMIDAWKHPQYEVTVALVGKYIQLHDAYISVVEALKHGGVANHAQVHIKWIDSETVTPENAGQLLGDVSGILVPGGFGDRGIDGKITAIQYAREHNIPFLGLCLGMQLSIVEFARHVAGLPEAHSVELNPATPDPVIHLMPDQNGVEDIGGTLRLGSYPCVLSRDSKAYQLYGQETIHERHRHRYEVNNDYRQILTDNGMKLSGLSPDGRIVEMIEIPSHPWFIGTQAHPELKSRPNRPHPLFAGFIGAALKF
;
A
#
# COMPACT_ATOMS: atom_id res chain seq x y z
N MET A 1 -15.14 3.40 26.13
CA MET A 1 -15.27 4.85 25.81
C MET A 1 -15.63 4.98 24.33
N PRO A 2 -16.31 6.06 23.89
CA PRO A 2 -16.71 6.18 22.48
C PRO A 2 -15.49 6.37 21.57
N VAL A 3 -15.54 5.78 20.37
CA VAL A 3 -14.61 6.06 19.28
C VAL A 3 -14.62 7.56 18.98
N LYS A 4 -13.44 8.15 18.82
CA LYS A 4 -13.25 9.54 18.36
C LYS A 4 -12.99 9.52 16.85
N TYR A 5 -13.48 10.51 16.12
CA TYR A 5 -13.40 10.52 14.66
C TYR A 5 -12.63 11.72 14.14
N VAL A 6 -11.66 11.50 13.27
CA VAL A 6 -11.00 12.54 12.50
C VAL A 6 -11.40 12.36 11.05
N PHE A 7 -12.09 13.31 10.45
CA PHE A 7 -12.40 13.28 9.02
C PHE A 7 -11.40 14.15 8.27
N VAL A 8 -10.73 13.57 7.29
CA VAL A 8 -9.74 14.27 6.45
C VAL A 8 -10.33 14.45 5.06
N THR A 9 -10.54 15.71 4.69
CA THR A 9 -11.06 16.11 3.37
C THR A 9 -9.99 16.90 2.62
N GLY A 10 -10.15 17.07 1.30
CA GLY A 10 -9.21 17.84 0.50
C GLY A 10 -9.90 18.77 -0.47
N GLY A 11 -9.18 19.82 -0.84
CA GLY A 11 -9.68 20.90 -1.65
C GLY A 11 -8.71 21.32 -2.74
N VAL A 12 -9.18 22.18 -3.65
CA VAL A 12 -8.40 22.79 -4.74
C VAL A 12 -7.98 21.79 -5.82
N VAL A 13 -7.16 20.79 -5.51
CA VAL A 13 -6.70 19.75 -6.44
C VAL A 13 -6.54 18.41 -5.72
N SER A 14 -6.62 17.30 -6.47
CA SER A 14 -6.25 15.97 -5.97
C SER A 14 -4.72 15.85 -5.82
N GLY A 15 -4.26 14.84 -5.08
CA GLY A 15 -2.82 14.57 -4.92
C GLY A 15 -2.06 15.47 -3.92
N LEU A 16 -2.74 16.31 -3.14
CA LEU A 16 -2.09 17.20 -2.15
C LEU A 16 -1.48 16.51 -0.91
N GLY A 17 -1.53 15.17 -0.84
CA GLY A 17 -1.06 14.42 0.33
C GLY A 17 -2.07 14.34 1.48
N LYS A 18 -3.38 14.22 1.16
CA LYS A 18 -4.43 13.94 2.16
C LYS A 18 -4.10 12.70 3.00
N GLY A 19 -3.85 11.56 2.32
CA GLY A 19 -3.54 10.30 2.97
C GLY A 19 -2.27 10.36 3.80
N ILE A 20 -1.23 11.05 3.32
CA ILE A 20 0.01 11.25 4.06
C ILE A 20 -0.20 12.11 5.31
N THR A 21 -1.00 13.16 5.21
CA THR A 21 -1.36 14.00 6.38
C THR A 21 -2.14 13.19 7.41
N ALA A 22 -3.14 12.42 6.96
CA ALA A 22 -3.95 11.55 7.80
C ALA A 22 -3.09 10.46 8.50
N ALA A 23 -2.21 9.83 7.74
CA ALA A 23 -1.30 8.79 8.21
C ALA A 23 -0.25 9.33 9.19
N SER A 24 0.23 10.55 8.95
CA SER A 24 1.14 11.25 9.84
C SER A 24 0.49 11.55 11.19
N LEU A 25 -0.75 12.07 11.19
CA LEU A 25 -1.52 12.21 12.43
C LEU A 25 -1.70 10.86 13.13
N GLY A 26 -2.02 9.80 12.39
CA GLY A 26 -2.15 8.46 12.96
C GLY A 26 -0.88 7.97 13.64
N ARG A 27 0.28 8.17 13.02
CA ARG A 27 1.59 7.85 13.62
C ARG A 27 1.86 8.65 14.89
N LEU A 28 1.56 9.95 14.87
CA LEU A 28 1.76 10.85 16.01
C LEU A 28 0.84 10.51 17.19
N LEU A 29 -0.41 10.11 16.93
CA LEU A 29 -1.34 9.65 17.96
C LEU A 29 -0.94 8.27 18.51
N LYS A 30 -0.47 7.35 17.66
CA LYS A 30 0.06 6.05 18.13
C LYS A 30 1.30 6.21 18.99
N ALA A 31 2.22 7.10 18.61
CA ALA A 31 3.40 7.44 19.41
C ALA A 31 3.07 8.04 20.79
N ARG A 32 1.82 8.50 20.97
CA ARG A 32 1.26 9.02 22.23
C ARG A 32 0.49 7.96 23.04
N GLY A 33 0.46 6.72 22.57
CA GLY A 33 -0.22 5.60 23.23
C GLY A 33 -1.72 5.47 22.89
N TYR A 34 -2.23 6.20 21.90
CA TYR A 34 -3.60 5.99 21.42
C TYR A 34 -3.68 4.79 20.48
N LYS A 35 -4.81 4.08 20.57
CA LYS A 35 -5.20 3.11 19.54
C LYS A 35 -5.79 3.88 18.36
N VAL A 36 -5.19 3.68 17.18
CA VAL A 36 -5.59 4.37 15.95
C VAL A 36 -5.96 3.35 14.89
N THR A 37 -7.03 3.63 14.16
CA THR A 37 -7.37 2.92 12.93
C THR A 37 -7.64 3.92 11.82
N MET A 38 -7.50 3.48 10.57
CA MET A 38 -7.70 4.32 9.40
C MET A 38 -8.72 3.70 8.43
N GLN A 39 -9.50 4.57 7.79
CA GLN A 39 -10.38 4.20 6.70
C GLN A 39 -10.21 5.17 5.51
N LYS A 40 -10.28 4.63 4.31
CA LYS A 40 -10.40 5.37 3.05
C LYS A 40 -11.81 5.24 2.50
N PHE A 41 -12.41 6.37 2.17
CA PHE A 41 -13.70 6.47 1.48
C PHE A 41 -13.45 6.95 0.05
N ASP A 42 -13.49 6.04 -0.90
CA ASP A 42 -13.23 6.30 -2.31
C ASP A 42 -14.50 6.60 -3.09
N PRO A 43 -14.54 7.73 -3.81
CA PRO A 43 -15.74 8.16 -4.52
C PRO A 43 -15.98 7.39 -5.84
N TYR A 44 -15.03 6.57 -6.29
CA TYR A 44 -15.18 5.79 -7.52
C TYR A 44 -16.25 4.68 -7.41
N ILE A 45 -16.79 4.29 -8.57
CA ILE A 45 -17.93 3.36 -8.69
C ILE A 45 -17.52 1.89 -8.62
N ASN A 46 -16.25 1.56 -8.88
CA ASN A 46 -15.75 0.19 -8.72
C ASN A 46 -15.99 -0.32 -7.29
N ILE A 47 -16.38 -1.58 -7.15
CA ILE A 47 -16.58 -2.21 -5.82
C ILE A 47 -15.23 -2.33 -5.11
N ASP A 48 -14.21 -2.73 -5.84
CA ASP A 48 -12.82 -2.85 -5.43
C ASP A 48 -11.91 -2.48 -6.62
N PRO A 49 -10.62 -2.22 -6.38
CA PRO A 49 -9.69 -1.88 -7.45
C PRO A 49 -9.18 -3.11 -8.21
N GLY A 50 -9.62 -4.34 -7.89
CA GLY A 50 -9.15 -5.56 -8.54
C GLY A 50 -9.43 -5.62 -10.05
N THR A 51 -10.45 -4.88 -10.50
CA THR A 51 -10.82 -4.71 -11.92
C THR A 51 -10.17 -3.50 -12.60
N MET A 52 -9.43 -2.67 -11.86
CA MET A 52 -8.79 -1.47 -12.38
C MET A 52 -7.44 -1.82 -13.00
N ASN A 53 -7.06 -1.07 -14.04
CA ASN A 53 -5.73 -1.23 -14.64
C ASN A 53 -4.66 -0.61 -13.71
N PRO A 54 -3.66 -1.38 -13.25
CA PRO A 54 -2.61 -0.84 -12.37
C PRO A 54 -1.79 0.30 -12.98
N VAL A 55 -1.75 0.42 -14.31
CA VAL A 55 -1.07 1.53 -15.01
C VAL A 55 -1.83 2.85 -14.90
N GLN A 56 -3.11 2.81 -14.57
CA GLN A 56 -3.95 4.01 -14.45
C GLN A 56 -4.19 4.40 -13.01
N HIS A 57 -4.26 3.41 -12.11
CA HIS A 57 -4.70 3.60 -10.73
C HIS A 57 -3.67 3.17 -9.68
N GLY A 58 -2.49 2.72 -10.11
CA GLY A 58 -1.43 2.25 -9.22
C GLY A 58 -1.65 0.81 -8.74
N GLU A 59 -0.87 0.41 -7.75
CA GLU A 59 -0.91 -0.92 -7.15
C GLU A 59 -2.28 -1.23 -6.50
N VAL A 60 -2.71 -2.48 -6.61
CA VAL A 60 -3.79 -3.03 -5.76
C VAL A 60 -3.15 -3.52 -4.47
N PHE A 61 -3.47 -2.89 -3.35
CA PHE A 61 -3.00 -3.32 -2.04
C PHE A 61 -3.87 -4.48 -1.52
N VAL A 62 -3.26 -5.44 -0.82
CA VAL A 62 -3.98 -6.56 -0.20
C VAL A 62 -3.78 -6.53 1.31
N THR A 63 -4.87 -6.67 2.06
CA THR A 63 -4.90 -6.74 3.53
C THR A 63 -4.77 -8.18 4.02
N ASP A 64 -4.53 -8.38 5.31
CA ASP A 64 -4.41 -9.73 5.89
C ASP A 64 -5.71 -10.55 5.77
N ASP A 65 -6.87 -9.89 5.78
CA ASP A 65 -8.19 -10.53 5.59
C ASP A 65 -8.58 -10.70 4.11
N GLY A 66 -7.65 -10.45 3.19
CA GLY A 66 -7.81 -10.74 1.76
C GLY A 66 -8.64 -9.73 0.99
N ALA A 67 -8.79 -8.50 1.50
CA ALA A 67 -9.40 -7.43 0.73
C ALA A 67 -8.42 -6.86 -0.28
N GLU A 68 -8.87 -6.70 -1.52
CA GLU A 68 -8.22 -5.87 -2.52
C GLU A 68 -8.66 -4.42 -2.32
N THR A 69 -7.70 -3.52 -2.14
CA THR A 69 -7.95 -2.13 -1.73
C THR A 69 -7.06 -1.17 -2.49
N ASP A 70 -7.40 0.11 -2.40
CA ASP A 70 -6.59 1.20 -2.95
C ASP A 70 -5.18 1.23 -2.31
N LEU A 71 -4.21 1.76 -3.06
CA LEU A 71 -2.81 1.90 -2.62
C LEU A 71 -2.65 2.72 -1.35
N ASP A 72 -3.60 3.62 -1.05
CA ASP A 72 -3.58 4.48 0.12
C ASP A 72 -3.57 3.69 1.44
N LEU A 73 -4.22 2.52 1.48
CA LEU A 73 -4.17 1.66 2.66
C LEU A 73 -2.75 1.16 2.94
N GLY A 74 -1.94 0.97 1.90
CA GLY A 74 -0.53 0.66 2.06
C GLY A 74 0.23 1.80 2.72
N HIS A 75 -0.07 3.06 2.37
CA HIS A 75 0.52 4.21 3.06
C HIS A 75 0.11 4.25 4.53
N TYR A 76 -1.16 4.01 4.83
CA TYR A 76 -1.62 4.00 6.22
C TYR A 76 -0.89 2.93 7.01
N GLU A 77 -0.92 1.68 6.56
CA GLU A 77 -0.23 0.57 7.21
C GLU A 77 1.26 0.86 7.44
N ARG A 78 1.96 1.46 6.46
CA ARG A 78 3.37 1.86 6.56
C ARG A 78 3.63 2.89 7.65
N PHE A 79 2.73 3.85 7.83
CA PHE A 79 2.89 4.92 8.82
C PHE A 79 2.44 4.50 10.23
N ILE A 80 1.26 3.88 10.35
CA ILE A 80 0.69 3.55 11.66
C ILE A 80 1.16 2.21 12.19
N ASP A 81 1.81 1.37 11.38
CA ASP A 81 2.24 0.01 11.74
C ASP A 81 1.10 -0.83 12.35
N GLU A 82 -0.05 -0.85 11.69
CA GLU A 82 -1.19 -1.71 12.01
C GLU A 82 -1.65 -2.41 10.74
N SER A 83 -2.24 -3.60 10.90
CA SER A 83 -2.91 -4.29 9.81
C SER A 83 -4.33 -3.76 9.66
N LEU A 84 -4.63 -3.19 8.50
CA LEU A 84 -5.98 -2.74 8.16
C LEU A 84 -6.80 -3.92 7.62
N THR A 85 -8.10 -3.71 7.51
CA THR A 85 -9.06 -4.77 7.14
C THR A 85 -9.89 -4.35 5.93
N LYS A 86 -10.72 -5.25 5.41
CA LYS A 86 -11.72 -4.94 4.38
C LYS A 86 -12.66 -3.78 4.74
N ASN A 87 -12.84 -3.51 6.03
CA ASN A 87 -13.67 -2.40 6.52
C ASN A 87 -12.93 -1.05 6.45
N SER A 88 -11.62 -1.04 6.19
CA SER A 88 -10.80 0.15 6.04
C SER A 88 -10.87 0.76 4.63
N ASN A 89 -11.53 0.11 3.67
CA ASN A 89 -11.76 0.67 2.33
C ASN A 89 -13.24 0.60 1.96
N VAL A 90 -13.86 1.77 1.81
CA VAL A 90 -15.26 1.95 1.44
C VAL A 90 -15.31 2.66 0.10
N THR A 91 -16.06 2.12 -0.86
CA THR A 91 -16.20 2.74 -2.19
C THR A 91 -17.66 3.10 -2.45
N THR A 92 -17.90 4.09 -3.31
CA THR A 92 -19.26 4.39 -3.79
C THR A 92 -19.92 3.13 -4.37
N GLY A 93 -19.17 2.33 -5.13
CA GLY A 93 -19.62 1.04 -5.65
C GLY A 93 -20.20 0.12 -4.58
N LYS A 94 -19.43 -0.15 -3.51
CA LYS A 94 -19.85 -1.00 -2.38
C LYS A 94 -21.12 -0.47 -1.70
N VAL A 95 -21.19 0.84 -1.48
CA VAL A 95 -22.32 1.49 -0.81
C VAL A 95 -23.59 1.34 -1.65
N TYR A 96 -23.53 1.73 -2.93
CA TYR A 96 -24.69 1.69 -3.82
C TYR A 96 -25.14 0.24 -4.08
N TRP A 97 -24.20 -0.67 -4.29
CA TRP A 97 -24.48 -2.10 -4.43
C TRP A 97 -25.24 -2.65 -3.23
N THR A 98 -24.79 -2.31 -2.01
CA THR A 98 -25.44 -2.77 -0.77
C THR A 98 -26.86 -2.23 -0.65
N VAL A 99 -27.07 -0.94 -0.93
CA VAL A 99 -28.41 -0.32 -0.85
C VAL A 99 -29.36 -0.90 -1.90
N LEU A 100 -28.90 -1.08 -3.15
CA LEU A 100 -29.71 -1.69 -4.20
C LEU A 100 -30.08 -3.14 -3.88
N HIS A 101 -29.17 -3.92 -3.30
CA HIS A 101 -29.50 -5.28 -2.86
C HIS A 101 -30.52 -5.31 -1.72
N LYS A 102 -30.38 -4.43 -0.72
CA LYS A 102 -31.37 -4.29 0.36
C LYS A 102 -32.76 -3.93 -0.21
N GLU A 103 -32.79 -3.04 -1.19
CA GLU A 103 -34.01 -2.66 -1.90
C GLU A 103 -34.66 -3.84 -2.62
N ARG A 104 -33.90 -4.58 -3.43
CA ARG A 104 -34.41 -5.77 -4.15
C ARG A 104 -34.90 -6.88 -3.23
N ARG A 105 -34.33 -7.03 -2.03
CA ARG A 105 -34.79 -7.99 -1.01
C ARG A 105 -36.06 -7.54 -0.27
N GLY A 106 -36.47 -6.28 -0.44
CA GLY A 106 -37.63 -5.71 0.24
C GLY A 106 -37.33 -5.13 1.62
N ASP A 107 -36.06 -4.94 1.99
CA ASP A 107 -35.64 -4.47 3.32
C ASP A 107 -36.19 -3.06 3.65
N PHE A 108 -36.57 -2.28 2.62
CA PHE A 108 -37.17 -0.94 2.76
C PHE A 108 -38.72 -0.93 2.67
N GLY A 109 -39.37 -2.10 2.74
CA GLY A 109 -40.84 -2.20 2.85
C GLY A 109 -41.62 -1.66 1.64
N GLY A 110 -41.01 -1.62 0.46
CA GLY A 110 -41.61 -1.08 -0.77
C GLY A 110 -41.62 0.45 -0.87
N GLY A 111 -40.99 1.15 0.07
CA GLY A 111 -40.83 2.61 0.03
C GLY A 111 -39.78 3.08 -1.00
N THR A 112 -39.83 4.36 -1.36
CA THR A 112 -38.86 4.97 -2.28
C THR A 112 -37.47 5.08 -1.65
N VAL A 113 -36.47 4.45 -2.27
CA VAL A 113 -35.06 4.58 -1.91
C VAL A 113 -34.46 5.85 -2.52
N GLN A 114 -33.66 6.57 -1.73
CA GLN A 114 -33.12 7.90 -2.03
C GLN A 114 -31.70 8.04 -1.50
N VAL A 115 -30.94 9.02 -2.02
CA VAL A 115 -29.59 9.33 -1.52
C VAL A 115 -29.63 9.68 -0.03
N ILE A 116 -30.54 10.58 0.36
CA ILE A 116 -30.83 10.87 1.76
C ILE A 116 -32.22 10.26 2.08
N PRO A 117 -32.35 9.39 3.10
CA PRO A 117 -31.32 9.00 4.04
C PRO A 117 -30.52 7.74 3.62
N HIS A 118 -31.00 6.93 2.68
CA HIS A 118 -30.54 5.53 2.52
C HIS A 118 -29.05 5.38 2.15
N ILE A 119 -28.53 6.17 1.20
CA ILE A 119 -27.10 6.14 0.84
C ILE A 119 -26.26 6.73 1.98
N THR A 120 -26.68 7.87 2.53
CA THR A 120 -25.96 8.51 3.65
C THR A 120 -25.94 7.64 4.91
N ASP A 121 -27.01 6.89 5.19
CA ASP A 121 -27.09 5.96 6.32
C ASP A 121 -26.21 4.74 6.10
N GLU A 122 -26.17 4.20 4.87
CA GLU A 122 -25.22 3.14 4.52
C GLU A 122 -23.78 3.63 4.71
N ILE A 123 -23.43 4.83 4.25
CA ILE A 123 -22.09 5.43 4.47
C ILE A 123 -21.78 5.55 5.96
N LYS A 124 -22.66 6.16 6.76
CA LYS A 124 -22.48 6.29 8.22
C LYS A 124 -22.39 4.94 8.93
N SER A 125 -23.02 3.90 8.39
CA SER A 125 -22.91 2.54 8.93
C SER A 125 -21.52 1.93 8.71
N ARG A 126 -20.75 2.43 7.74
CA ARG A 126 -19.38 2.00 7.45
C ARG A 126 -18.31 2.73 8.25
N PHE A 127 -18.63 3.88 8.88
CA PHE A 127 -17.69 4.51 9.81
C PHE A 127 -17.30 3.52 10.92
N HIS A 128 -16.01 3.47 11.23
CA HIS A 128 -15.46 2.52 12.18
C HIS A 128 -16.19 2.58 13.52
N ARG A 129 -16.55 1.42 14.04
CA ARG A 129 -17.19 1.28 15.34
C ARG A 129 -16.52 0.15 16.07
N ASN A 130 -16.19 0.39 17.33
CA ASN A 130 -15.68 -0.63 18.22
C ASN A 130 -16.57 -0.68 19.46
N PHE A 131 -17.26 -1.80 19.62
CA PHE A 131 -18.14 -2.08 20.75
C PHE A 131 -17.54 -3.08 21.75
N SER A 132 -16.33 -3.58 21.48
CA SER A 132 -15.71 -4.67 22.23
C SER A 132 -14.67 -4.21 23.25
N THR A 133 -14.24 -2.94 23.20
CA THR A 133 -13.19 -2.42 24.10
C THR A 133 -13.64 -1.16 24.82
N ASP A 134 -13.24 -1.03 26.09
CA ASP A 134 -13.46 0.21 26.85
C ASP A 134 -12.39 1.28 26.58
N GLU A 135 -11.29 0.90 25.94
CA GLU A 135 -10.21 1.81 25.50
C GLU A 135 -10.70 2.83 24.46
N THR A 136 -10.21 4.06 24.55
CA THR A 136 -10.48 5.10 23.55
C THR A 136 -9.72 4.79 22.27
N GLU A 137 -10.45 4.67 21.18
CA GLU A 137 -9.91 4.46 19.84
C GLU A 137 -10.19 5.69 18.96
N ILE A 138 -9.22 6.06 18.13
CA ILE A 138 -9.33 7.18 17.20
C ILE A 138 -9.41 6.62 15.77
N ALA A 139 -10.53 6.85 15.10
CA ALA A 139 -10.74 6.50 13.71
C ALA A 139 -10.44 7.70 12.82
N ILE A 140 -9.39 7.62 12.01
CA ILE A 140 -9.05 8.63 11.01
C ILE A 140 -9.63 8.19 9.67
N ILE A 141 -10.56 8.97 9.14
CA ILE A 141 -11.35 8.66 7.95
C ILE A 141 -10.98 9.67 6.87
N GLU A 142 -10.23 9.23 5.86
CA GLU A 142 -9.94 10.03 4.69
C GLU A 142 -11.07 9.90 3.66
N VAL A 143 -11.57 11.03 3.17
CA VAL A 143 -12.48 11.10 2.04
C VAL A 143 -11.67 11.42 0.78
N GLY A 144 -11.69 10.48 -0.17
CA GLY A 144 -11.13 10.66 -1.51
C GLY A 144 -11.86 11.74 -2.32
N GLY A 145 -11.33 12.06 -3.49
CA GLY A 145 -11.84 13.16 -4.32
C GLY A 145 -11.48 14.55 -3.79
N THR A 146 -12.14 15.56 -4.34
CA THR A 146 -11.98 16.97 -3.96
C THR A 146 -13.33 17.55 -3.54
N VAL A 147 -13.35 18.34 -2.47
CA VAL A 147 -14.55 19.09 -2.07
C VAL A 147 -14.96 20.00 -3.23
N GLY A 148 -16.25 19.93 -3.59
CA GLY A 148 -16.83 20.58 -4.77
C GLY A 148 -17.22 19.59 -5.87
N ASP A 149 -16.57 18.41 -5.92
CA ASP A 149 -16.90 17.39 -6.89
C ASP A 149 -18.21 16.66 -6.55
N ILE A 150 -18.97 16.29 -7.59
CA ILE A 150 -20.26 15.59 -7.47
C ILE A 150 -20.10 14.26 -6.74
N GLU A 151 -19.03 13.53 -7.03
CA GLU A 151 -18.78 12.17 -6.54
C GLU A 151 -18.60 12.10 -5.02
N SER A 152 -18.15 13.18 -4.37
CA SER A 152 -17.88 13.22 -2.93
C SER A 152 -19.06 13.71 -2.09
N GLN A 153 -20.11 14.26 -2.73
CA GLN A 153 -21.24 14.87 -2.01
C GLN A 153 -21.94 13.91 -1.02
N PRO A 154 -22.22 12.63 -1.36
CA PRO A 154 -22.85 11.72 -0.41
C PRO A 154 -21.99 11.46 0.84
N PHE A 155 -20.66 11.43 0.70
CA PHE A 155 -19.76 11.25 1.84
C PHE A 155 -19.72 12.49 2.73
N LEU A 156 -19.64 13.69 2.14
CA LEU A 156 -19.66 14.94 2.90
C LEU A 156 -20.99 15.10 3.64
N GLU A 157 -22.13 14.83 3.02
CA GLU A 157 -23.43 14.87 3.71
C GLU A 157 -23.52 13.83 4.84
N ALA A 158 -22.98 12.63 4.64
CA ALA A 158 -22.92 11.60 5.69
C ALA A 158 -22.07 12.05 6.89
N ILE A 159 -20.91 12.68 6.65
CA ILE A 159 -20.06 13.27 7.70
C ILE A 159 -20.83 14.35 8.44
N ARG A 160 -21.44 15.31 7.73
CA ARG A 160 -22.21 16.40 8.33
C ARG A 160 -23.31 15.88 9.24
N GLN A 161 -24.10 14.91 8.77
CA GLN A 161 -25.13 14.26 9.59
C GLN A 161 -24.53 13.54 10.81
N PHE A 162 -23.40 12.86 10.63
CA PHE A 162 -22.75 12.10 11.68
C PHE A 162 -22.12 12.97 12.76
N GLN A 163 -21.56 14.13 12.43
CA GLN A 163 -21.04 15.07 13.43
C GLN A 163 -22.11 15.46 14.45
N HIS A 164 -23.34 15.70 13.99
CA HIS A 164 -24.48 15.97 14.88
C HIS A 164 -24.84 14.75 15.76
N GLN A 165 -24.69 13.53 15.26
CA GLN A 165 -24.98 12.29 16.00
C GLN A 165 -23.88 11.96 17.02
N ALA A 166 -22.61 12.15 16.67
CA ALA A 166 -21.46 11.91 17.53
C ALA A 166 -21.37 12.93 18.66
N GLY A 167 -21.79 14.16 18.42
CA GLY A 167 -21.81 15.24 19.40
C GLY A 167 -20.46 15.95 19.58
N PRO A 168 -20.45 17.06 20.36
CA PRO A 168 -19.25 17.88 20.56
C PRO A 168 -18.09 17.08 21.17
N GLY A 169 -16.86 17.44 20.80
CA GLY A 169 -15.64 16.79 21.29
C GLY A 169 -15.41 15.38 20.75
N ASN A 170 -16.26 14.84 19.86
CA ASN A 170 -16.11 13.48 19.33
C ASN A 170 -15.69 13.44 17.85
N THR A 171 -15.65 14.58 17.17
CA THR A 171 -15.25 14.69 15.77
C THR A 171 -14.28 15.84 15.55
N CYS A 172 -13.30 15.67 14.68
CA CYS A 172 -12.40 16.71 14.19
C CYS A 172 -12.38 16.68 12.65
N ILE A 173 -12.55 17.83 12.00
CA ILE A 173 -12.47 17.99 10.54
C ILE A 173 -11.14 18.62 10.16
N ILE A 174 -10.30 17.85 9.48
CA ILE A 174 -9.08 18.34 8.86
C ILE A 174 -9.37 18.56 7.37
N HIS A 175 -9.12 19.77 6.88
CA HIS A 175 -9.24 20.09 5.47
C HIS A 175 -7.86 20.43 4.89
N VAL A 176 -7.39 19.58 3.98
CA VAL A 176 -6.10 19.74 3.29
C VAL A 176 -6.31 20.61 2.04
N THR A 177 -5.48 21.62 1.88
CA THR A 177 -5.63 22.64 0.84
C THR A 177 -4.27 23.05 0.26
N LEU A 178 -4.27 23.79 -0.84
CA LEU A 178 -3.06 24.24 -1.53
C LEU A 178 -2.88 25.75 -1.42
N ILE A 179 -1.68 26.18 -1.02
CA ILE A 179 -1.21 27.56 -1.12
C ILE A 179 -0.20 27.64 -2.25
N PRO A 180 -0.65 27.95 -3.50
CA PRO A 180 0.26 28.00 -4.63
C PRO A 180 1.13 29.25 -4.59
N TYR A 181 2.36 29.09 -5.07
CA TYR A 181 3.30 30.16 -5.31
C TYR A 181 3.28 30.60 -6.77
N LEU A 182 3.00 31.87 -7.03
CA LEU A 182 3.02 32.42 -8.38
C LEU A 182 4.41 32.99 -8.68
N LYS A 183 5.24 32.21 -9.40
CA LYS A 183 6.62 32.59 -9.76
C LYS A 183 6.71 33.97 -10.44
N ALA A 184 5.72 34.32 -11.28
CA ALA A 184 5.71 35.58 -12.01
C ALA A 184 5.57 36.83 -11.12
N SER A 185 4.84 36.71 -9.99
CA SER A 185 4.64 37.81 -9.05
C SER A 185 5.38 37.63 -7.72
N GLY A 186 6.02 36.48 -7.50
CA GLY A 186 6.83 36.20 -6.33
C GLY A 186 6.04 36.08 -5.02
N GLU A 187 4.79 35.63 -5.08
CA GLU A 187 3.89 35.66 -3.92
C GLU A 187 3.08 34.37 -3.75
N LEU A 188 2.75 34.08 -2.48
CA LEU A 188 1.86 33.01 -2.09
C LEU A 188 0.39 33.46 -2.15
N LYS A 189 -0.48 32.62 -2.72
CA LYS A 189 -1.89 32.93 -2.89
C LYS A 189 -2.78 32.12 -1.97
N THR A 190 -3.48 32.80 -1.07
CA THR A 190 -4.43 32.17 -0.14
C THR A 190 -5.84 31.98 -0.70
N LYS A 191 -6.13 32.53 -1.90
CA LYS A 191 -7.49 32.53 -2.46
C LYS A 191 -8.04 31.14 -2.80
N PRO A 192 -7.26 30.19 -3.33
CA PRO A 192 -7.73 28.82 -3.53
C PRO A 192 -8.22 28.18 -2.24
N THR A 193 -7.47 28.31 -1.14
CA THR A 193 -7.89 27.85 0.18
C THR A 193 -9.19 28.49 0.65
N GLN A 194 -9.34 29.80 0.49
CA GLN A 194 -10.56 30.51 0.89
C GLN A 194 -11.79 30.02 0.12
N ALA A 195 -11.66 29.78 -1.18
CA ALA A 195 -12.74 29.25 -2.00
C ALA A 195 -13.10 27.82 -1.57
N SER A 196 -12.10 26.97 -1.39
CA SER A 196 -12.28 25.58 -0.96
C SER A 196 -12.99 25.46 0.39
N VAL A 197 -12.58 26.26 1.38
CA VAL A 197 -13.25 26.28 2.69
C VAL A 197 -14.69 26.79 2.57
N LYS A 198 -14.93 27.80 1.73
CA LYS A 198 -16.29 28.29 1.48
C LYS A 198 -17.19 27.21 0.89
N ASP A 199 -16.69 26.38 -0.02
CA ASP A 199 -17.45 25.29 -0.61
C ASP A 199 -17.78 24.21 0.44
N LEU A 200 -16.82 23.87 1.30
CA LEU A 200 -17.04 22.96 2.43
C LEU A 200 -18.08 23.50 3.42
N GLN A 201 -17.99 24.78 3.77
CA GLN A 201 -18.97 25.48 4.61
C GLN A 201 -20.35 25.56 3.95
N GLY A 202 -20.40 25.71 2.63
CA GLY A 202 -21.65 25.68 1.86
C GLY A 202 -22.39 24.35 1.95
N MET A 203 -21.66 23.26 2.22
CA MET A 203 -22.21 21.94 2.52
C MET A 203 -22.53 21.76 4.02
N GLY A 204 -22.37 22.80 4.84
CA GLY A 204 -22.66 22.77 6.28
C GLY A 204 -21.55 22.15 7.13
N ILE A 205 -20.33 21.99 6.60
CA ILE A 205 -19.18 21.47 7.33
C ILE A 205 -18.20 22.62 7.61
N GLN A 206 -17.93 22.87 8.89
CA GLN A 206 -16.88 23.80 9.31
C GLN A 206 -15.59 22.99 9.54
N PRO A 207 -14.47 23.30 8.86
CA PRO A 207 -13.19 22.68 9.20
C PRO A 207 -12.71 23.15 10.57
N ASP A 208 -12.13 22.23 11.32
CA ASP A 208 -11.49 22.51 12.62
C ASP A 208 -10.00 22.83 12.45
N ILE A 209 -9.35 22.16 11.49
CA ILE A 209 -7.92 22.30 11.18
C ILE A 209 -7.75 22.47 9.67
N LEU A 210 -6.89 23.41 9.27
CA LEU A 210 -6.46 23.58 7.88
C LEU A 210 -5.01 23.14 7.75
N VAL A 211 -4.76 22.19 6.86
CA VAL A 211 -3.40 21.79 6.48
C VAL A 211 -3.10 22.36 5.12
N CYS A 212 -2.26 23.39 5.11
CA CYS A 212 -1.93 24.19 3.94
C CYS A 212 -0.65 23.68 3.28
N ARG A 213 -0.80 22.86 2.22
CA ARG A 213 0.31 22.41 1.39
C ARG A 213 0.95 23.60 0.68
N SER A 214 2.27 23.73 0.78
CA SER A 214 3.00 24.81 0.11
C SER A 214 4.47 24.45 -0.15
N GLU A 215 5.05 25.03 -1.21
CA GLU A 215 6.48 24.95 -1.50
C GLU A 215 7.31 25.92 -0.64
N HIS A 216 6.66 26.94 -0.04
CA HIS A 216 7.32 27.98 0.74
C HIS A 216 6.70 28.16 2.13
N PRO A 217 7.48 28.56 3.15
CA PRO A 217 6.98 28.82 4.49
C PRO A 217 5.84 29.84 4.53
N LEU A 218 4.85 29.60 5.38
CA LEU A 218 3.74 30.52 5.61
C LEU A 218 4.08 31.46 6.76
N ASP A 219 4.24 32.74 6.44
CA ASP A 219 4.42 33.77 7.47
C ASP A 219 3.13 33.98 8.31
N HIS A 220 3.29 34.65 9.45
CA HIS A 220 2.17 34.98 10.34
C HIS A 220 1.08 35.79 9.62
N SER A 221 1.43 36.64 8.65
CA SER A 221 0.43 37.45 7.94
C SER A 221 -0.50 36.58 7.09
N ILE A 222 0.05 35.54 6.46
CA ILE A 222 -0.68 34.57 5.64
C ILE A 222 -1.55 33.69 6.54
N ARG A 223 -1.01 33.16 7.65
CA ARG A 223 -1.75 32.34 8.62
C ARG A 223 -2.93 33.12 9.23
N ALA A 224 -2.70 34.33 9.75
CA ALA A 224 -3.75 35.21 10.26
C ALA A 224 -4.81 35.54 9.21
N LYS A 225 -4.41 35.74 7.95
CA LYS A 225 -5.34 35.99 6.85
C LYS A 225 -6.21 34.77 6.59
N ILE A 226 -5.64 33.58 6.46
CA ILE A 226 -6.39 32.33 6.27
C ILE A 226 -7.37 32.12 7.42
N SER A 227 -6.89 32.25 8.67
CA SER A 227 -7.70 32.14 9.88
C SER A 227 -8.97 33.01 9.82
N ARG A 228 -8.81 34.31 9.55
CA ARG A 228 -9.94 35.26 9.47
C ARG A 228 -10.91 34.96 8.34
N PHE A 229 -10.40 34.58 7.16
CA PHE A 229 -11.25 34.30 6.00
C PHE A 229 -11.97 32.95 6.08
N CYS A 230 -11.38 31.98 6.77
CA CYS A 230 -11.88 30.61 6.85
C CYS A 230 -12.61 30.32 8.17
N ASN A 231 -12.59 31.25 9.11
CA ASN A 231 -13.16 31.12 10.45
C ASN A 231 -12.59 29.93 11.24
N VAL A 232 -11.26 29.77 11.19
CA VAL A 232 -10.49 28.72 11.88
C VAL A 232 -9.47 29.41 12.81
N PRO A 233 -9.22 28.90 14.04
CA PRO A 233 -8.19 29.46 14.90
C PRO A 233 -6.83 29.55 14.20
N GLU A 234 -6.06 30.60 14.46
CA GLU A 234 -4.75 30.76 13.81
C GLU A 234 -3.77 29.63 14.16
N SER A 235 -3.86 29.09 15.40
CA SER A 235 -3.12 27.90 15.84
C SER A 235 -3.50 26.61 15.10
N HIS A 236 -4.61 26.62 14.35
CA HIS A 236 -5.11 25.48 13.58
C HIS A 236 -4.89 25.67 12.06
N VAL A 237 -4.16 26.72 11.66
CA VAL A 237 -3.71 26.92 10.28
C VAL A 237 -2.26 26.45 10.17
N LEU A 238 -2.10 25.19 9.75
CA LEU A 238 -0.85 24.46 9.79
C LEU A 238 -0.23 24.45 8.40
N GLN A 239 1.06 24.76 8.29
CA GLN A 239 1.74 24.60 7.00
C GLN A 239 2.17 23.14 6.82
N ASN A 240 2.18 22.67 5.57
CA ASN A 240 2.73 21.37 5.23
C ASN A 240 3.67 21.56 4.04
N LEU A 241 4.98 21.62 4.31
CA LEU A 241 6.00 21.87 3.30
C LEU A 241 6.43 20.60 2.59
N ASP A 242 6.99 20.75 1.38
CA ASP A 242 7.68 19.67 0.71
C ASP A 242 8.85 19.17 1.56
N VAL A 243 8.95 17.85 1.71
CA VAL A 243 10.04 17.17 2.42
C VAL A 243 10.77 16.26 1.46
N GLU A 244 12.04 15.98 1.76
CA GLU A 244 12.89 15.13 0.92
C GLU A 244 12.50 13.65 1.05
N VAL A 245 12.30 13.17 2.28
CA VAL A 245 11.85 11.82 2.57
C VAL A 245 10.40 11.85 3.06
N LEU A 246 9.52 11.10 2.40
CA LEU A 246 8.09 11.03 2.70
C LEU A 246 7.79 10.78 4.19
N TYR A 247 8.58 9.92 4.83
CA TYR A 247 8.40 9.55 6.24
C TYR A 247 8.85 10.64 7.23
N GLU A 248 9.35 11.79 6.77
CA GLU A 248 9.62 12.96 7.62
C GLU A 248 8.36 13.76 7.96
N VAL A 249 7.29 13.62 7.17
CA VAL A 249 6.06 14.40 7.35
C VAL A 249 5.52 14.30 8.79
N PRO A 250 5.51 13.14 9.49
CA PRO A 250 5.12 13.09 10.89
C PRO A 250 5.97 14.00 11.79
N LEU A 251 7.28 14.11 11.57
CA LEU A 251 8.16 14.97 12.36
C LEU A 251 7.86 16.46 12.11
N VAL A 252 7.71 16.84 10.85
CA VAL A 252 7.36 18.22 10.47
C VAL A 252 5.97 18.62 10.96
N MET A 253 4.99 17.70 10.87
CA MET A 253 3.63 17.95 11.35
C MET A 253 3.54 17.96 12.88
N GLU A 254 4.46 17.29 13.59
CA GLU A 254 4.61 17.42 15.04
C GLU A 254 5.12 18.81 15.42
N GLU A 255 6.12 19.33 14.71
CA GLU A 255 6.62 20.70 14.87
C GLU A 255 5.54 21.75 14.57
N GLU A 256 4.66 21.48 13.60
CA GLU A 256 3.47 22.29 13.29
C GLU A 256 2.26 21.98 14.19
N HIS A 257 2.43 21.21 15.27
CA HIS A 257 1.40 20.96 16.29
C HIS A 257 0.10 20.31 15.78
N LEU A 258 0.17 19.47 14.75
CA LEU A 258 -0.99 18.78 14.17
C LEU A 258 -1.73 17.90 15.19
N ALA A 259 -0.99 17.07 15.91
CA ALA A 259 -1.56 16.17 16.91
C ALA A 259 -2.18 16.95 18.09
N GLN A 260 -1.54 18.05 18.49
CA GLN A 260 -2.05 18.93 19.55
C GLN A 260 -3.41 19.52 19.14
N ALA A 261 -3.50 20.14 17.95
CA ALA A 261 -4.76 20.69 17.47
C ALA A 261 -5.87 19.63 17.36
N ALA A 262 -5.52 18.43 16.89
CA ALA A 262 -6.49 17.33 16.79
C ALA A 262 -6.96 16.83 18.18
N CYS A 263 -6.05 16.69 19.15
CA CYS A 263 -6.39 16.33 20.52
C CYS A 263 -7.27 17.39 21.20
N GLU A 264 -7.01 18.67 20.97
CA GLU A 264 -7.85 19.78 21.47
C GLU A 264 -9.27 19.70 20.91
N CYS A 265 -9.43 19.46 19.61
CA CYS A 265 -10.76 19.28 18.99
C CYS A 265 -11.53 18.06 19.54
N LEU A 266 -10.81 17.02 19.99
CA LEU A 266 -11.38 15.75 20.44
C LEU A 266 -11.53 15.64 21.96
N ASP A 267 -11.22 16.71 22.70
CA ASP A 267 -11.14 16.74 24.16
C ASP A 267 -10.28 15.59 24.72
N LEU A 268 -9.13 15.35 24.08
CA LEU A 268 -8.18 14.31 24.47
C LEU A 268 -6.94 14.92 25.13
N PRO A 269 -6.33 14.22 26.11
CA PRO A 269 -4.96 14.50 26.51
C PRO A 269 -4.02 14.49 25.30
N CYS A 270 -2.92 15.24 25.37
CA CYS A 270 -1.88 15.20 24.35
C CYS A 270 -0.53 14.99 25.05
N PRO A 271 -0.19 13.75 25.41
CA PRO A 271 1.14 13.47 25.94
C PRO A 271 2.20 13.70 24.84
N GLU A 272 3.46 13.83 25.23
CA GLU A 272 4.57 13.90 24.29
C GLU A 272 4.73 12.56 23.54
N PRO A 273 4.96 12.58 22.21
CA PRO A 273 5.12 11.35 21.43
C PRO A 273 6.53 10.75 21.57
N ASP A 274 6.62 9.43 21.65
CA ASP A 274 7.90 8.74 21.45
C ASP A 274 8.16 8.53 19.95
N LEU A 275 9.14 9.26 19.43
CA LEU A 275 9.55 9.26 18.02
C LEU A 275 11.04 8.92 17.85
N ALA A 276 11.67 8.32 18.87
CA ALA A 276 13.10 8.01 18.83
C ALA A 276 13.46 7.05 17.68
N ASP A 277 12.67 6.00 17.48
CA ASP A 277 12.81 5.03 16.39
C ASP A 277 12.64 5.69 15.01
N TRP A 278 11.63 6.55 14.89
CA TRP A 278 11.28 7.24 13.65
C TRP A 278 12.38 8.24 13.24
N ARG A 279 12.93 8.99 14.21
CA ARG A 279 14.06 9.89 13.97
C ARG A 279 15.32 9.13 13.54
N ALA A 280 15.63 7.99 14.18
CA ALA A 280 16.77 7.16 13.80
C ALA A 280 16.62 6.58 12.38
N MET A 281 15.41 6.17 12.01
CA MET A 281 15.09 5.70 10.66
C MET A 281 15.29 6.81 9.61
N ILE A 282 14.84 8.03 9.87
CA ILE A 282 15.05 9.18 8.98
C ILE A 282 16.54 9.53 8.85
N ASP A 283 17.28 9.47 9.96
CA ASP A 283 18.73 9.71 9.94
C ASP A 283 19.46 8.70 9.05
N ALA A 284 19.15 7.41 9.19
CA ALA A 284 19.70 6.36 8.33
C ALA A 284 19.31 6.53 6.85
N TRP A 285 18.12 7.10 6.58
CA TRP A 285 17.65 7.38 5.22
C TRP A 285 18.42 8.55 4.58
N LYS A 286 18.67 9.62 5.34
CA LYS A 286 19.36 10.83 4.85
C LYS A 286 20.87 10.72 4.81
N HIS A 287 21.44 9.84 5.62
CA HIS A 287 22.89 9.65 5.74
C HIS A 287 23.28 8.20 5.43
N PRO A 288 23.05 7.71 4.19
CA PRO A 288 23.50 6.39 3.78
C PRO A 288 25.03 6.32 3.76
N GLN A 289 25.58 5.17 4.16
CA GLN A 289 27.01 4.86 4.16
C GLN A 289 27.44 4.10 2.89
N TYR A 290 26.49 3.48 2.21
CA TYR A 290 26.71 2.66 1.03
C TYR A 290 25.72 3.04 -0.08
N GLU A 291 26.02 2.64 -1.31
CA GLU A 291 25.12 2.75 -2.46
C GLU A 291 24.98 1.38 -3.11
N VAL A 292 23.80 1.06 -3.62
CA VAL A 292 23.54 -0.20 -4.32
C VAL A 292 22.56 0.01 -5.46
N THR A 293 22.87 -0.56 -6.63
CA THR A 293 21.98 -0.52 -7.79
C THR A 293 21.26 -1.86 -7.93
N VAL A 294 19.94 -1.83 -7.99
CA VAL A 294 19.09 -3.03 -8.14
C VAL A 294 18.15 -2.85 -9.33
N ALA A 295 18.08 -3.87 -10.18
CA ALA A 295 17.12 -3.90 -11.28
C ALA A 295 15.73 -4.30 -10.77
N LEU A 296 14.71 -3.54 -11.17
CA LEU A 296 13.31 -3.94 -11.06
C LEU A 296 12.80 -4.25 -12.47
N VAL A 297 12.63 -5.54 -12.78
CA VAL A 297 12.27 -6.04 -14.11
C VAL A 297 10.75 -6.20 -14.22
N GLY A 298 10.09 -5.08 -14.47
CA GLY A 298 8.64 -4.93 -14.46
C GLY A 298 8.02 -4.86 -15.86
N LYS A 299 6.71 -5.11 -15.92
CA LYS A 299 5.89 -4.85 -17.13
C LYS A 299 5.39 -3.40 -17.16
N TYR A 300 5.06 -2.86 -16.00
CA TYR A 300 4.40 -1.57 -15.86
C TYR A 300 5.38 -0.50 -15.38
N ILE A 301 6.46 -0.25 -16.13
CA ILE A 301 7.49 0.72 -15.71
C ILE A 301 7.14 2.17 -16.05
N GLN A 302 6.10 2.43 -16.83
CA GLN A 302 5.68 3.80 -17.21
C GLN A 302 5.01 4.54 -16.05
N LEU A 303 4.35 3.82 -15.14
CA LEU A 303 3.81 4.36 -13.90
C LEU A 303 4.45 3.61 -12.74
N HIS A 304 5.40 4.26 -12.06
CA HIS A 304 6.11 3.65 -10.94
C HIS A 304 5.17 3.25 -9.78
N ASP A 305 4.01 3.91 -9.65
CA ASP A 305 3.01 3.61 -8.62
C ASP A 305 2.39 2.21 -8.76
N ALA A 306 2.49 1.58 -9.94
CA ALA A 306 2.09 0.19 -10.13
C ALA A 306 2.91 -0.81 -9.28
N TYR A 307 4.06 -0.38 -8.77
CA TYR A 307 4.97 -1.15 -7.93
C TYR A 307 5.33 -0.41 -6.63
N ILE A 308 4.48 0.50 -6.14
CA ILE A 308 4.82 1.38 -5.03
C ILE A 308 5.25 0.62 -3.77
N SER A 309 4.55 -0.44 -3.36
CA SER A 309 4.98 -1.19 -2.16
C SER A 309 6.30 -1.91 -2.37
N VAL A 310 6.60 -2.43 -3.57
CA VAL A 310 7.90 -3.03 -3.91
C VAL A 310 9.02 -1.98 -3.82
N VAL A 311 8.79 -0.80 -4.40
CA VAL A 311 9.74 0.31 -4.36
C VAL A 311 10.01 0.76 -2.93
N GLU A 312 8.96 0.93 -2.13
CA GLU A 312 9.10 1.30 -0.72
C GLU A 312 9.82 0.20 0.07
N ALA A 313 9.49 -1.07 -0.15
CA ALA A 313 10.17 -2.18 0.51
C ALA A 313 11.67 -2.28 0.16
N LEU A 314 12.06 -1.98 -1.09
CA LEU A 314 13.47 -1.86 -1.48
C LEU A 314 14.16 -0.73 -0.71
N LYS A 315 13.54 0.46 -0.64
CA LYS A 315 14.08 1.58 0.13
C LYS A 315 14.19 1.26 1.62
N HIS A 316 13.19 0.59 2.21
CA HIS A 316 13.25 0.11 3.59
C HIS A 316 14.43 -0.87 3.80
N GLY A 317 14.68 -1.75 2.83
CA GLY A 317 15.86 -2.62 2.83
C GLY A 317 17.17 -1.83 2.79
N GLY A 318 17.20 -0.72 2.04
CA GLY A 318 18.29 0.27 2.06
C GLY A 318 18.53 0.85 3.44
N VAL A 319 17.47 1.37 4.08
CA VAL A 319 17.53 1.94 5.44
C VAL A 319 18.07 0.93 6.44
N ALA A 320 17.61 -0.32 6.38
CA ALA A 320 18.09 -1.40 7.25
C ALA A 320 19.61 -1.66 7.14
N ASN A 321 20.19 -1.35 5.97
CA ASN A 321 21.60 -1.58 5.65
C ASN A 321 22.40 -0.27 5.56
N HIS A 322 21.84 0.88 5.97
CA HIS A 322 22.44 2.21 5.78
C HIS A 322 22.90 2.44 4.34
N ALA A 323 22.08 2.05 3.37
CA ALA A 323 22.40 2.11 1.94
C ALA A 323 21.37 2.89 1.14
N GLN A 324 21.85 3.69 0.20
CA GLN A 324 21.01 4.30 -0.82
C GLN A 324 20.75 3.29 -1.93
N VAL A 325 19.47 3.03 -2.21
CA VAL A 325 19.04 2.08 -3.23
C VAL A 325 18.71 2.81 -4.52
N HIS A 326 19.50 2.57 -5.56
CA HIS A 326 19.23 3.04 -6.92
C HIS A 326 18.45 1.97 -7.68
N ILE A 327 17.17 2.26 -7.95
CA ILE A 327 16.30 1.34 -8.69
C ILE A 327 16.49 1.59 -10.19
N LYS A 328 17.06 0.61 -10.88
CA LYS A 328 17.14 0.58 -12.34
C LYS A 328 15.86 -0.07 -12.88
N TRP A 329 14.98 0.75 -13.43
CA TRP A 329 13.72 0.29 -14.04
C TRP A 329 14.00 -0.36 -15.39
N ILE A 330 13.61 -1.61 -15.56
CA ILE A 330 13.81 -2.37 -16.79
C ILE A 330 12.47 -2.87 -17.29
N ASP A 331 12.13 -2.49 -18.52
CA ASP A 331 10.93 -2.98 -19.20
C ASP A 331 11.15 -4.43 -19.65
N SER A 332 10.45 -5.35 -19.01
CA SER A 332 10.48 -6.76 -19.36
C SER A 332 10.09 -7.07 -20.81
N GLU A 333 9.35 -6.20 -21.51
CA GLU A 333 9.03 -6.40 -22.94
C GLU A 333 10.25 -6.18 -23.84
N THR A 334 11.30 -5.53 -23.34
CA THR A 334 12.51 -5.18 -24.11
C THR A 334 13.70 -6.08 -23.84
N VAL A 335 13.63 -6.94 -22.82
CA VAL A 335 14.73 -7.82 -22.42
C VAL A 335 14.78 -9.03 -23.34
N THR A 336 15.93 -9.24 -23.99
CA THR A 336 16.22 -10.41 -24.83
C THR A 336 17.57 -11.01 -24.43
N PRO A 337 17.84 -12.28 -24.77
CA PRO A 337 19.13 -12.90 -24.47
C PRO A 337 20.33 -12.10 -25.00
N GLU A 338 20.19 -11.44 -26.15
CA GLU A 338 21.25 -10.67 -26.79
C GLU A 338 21.57 -9.37 -26.06
N ASN A 339 20.59 -8.75 -25.39
CA ASN A 339 20.75 -7.46 -24.72
C ASN A 339 20.77 -7.53 -23.19
N ALA A 340 20.46 -8.70 -22.59
CA ALA A 340 20.39 -8.87 -21.15
C ALA A 340 21.67 -8.41 -20.43
N GLY A 341 22.85 -8.73 -20.99
CA GLY A 341 24.13 -8.29 -20.44
C GLY A 341 24.32 -6.77 -20.44
N GLN A 342 23.79 -6.07 -21.43
CA GLN A 342 23.82 -4.61 -21.48
C GLN A 342 22.86 -3.99 -20.46
N LEU A 343 21.69 -4.59 -20.26
CA LEU A 343 20.65 -4.06 -19.38
C LEU A 343 20.90 -4.37 -17.90
N LEU A 344 21.48 -5.54 -17.60
CA LEU A 344 21.61 -6.11 -16.25
C LEU A 344 23.06 -6.25 -15.79
N GLY A 345 24.06 -5.97 -16.62
CA GLY A 345 25.47 -6.17 -16.28
C GLY A 345 26.06 -5.19 -15.26
N ASP A 346 25.36 -4.10 -14.95
CA ASP A 346 25.76 -3.02 -14.05
C ASP A 346 24.95 -2.95 -12.75
N VAL A 347 24.13 -3.97 -12.46
CA VAL A 347 23.34 -4.04 -11.22
C VAL A 347 23.90 -5.09 -10.26
N SER A 348 23.72 -4.85 -8.96
CA SER A 348 24.16 -5.75 -7.88
C SER A 348 23.04 -6.66 -7.37
N GLY A 349 21.82 -6.51 -7.90
CA GLY A 349 20.69 -7.39 -7.61
C GLY A 349 19.58 -7.25 -8.63
N ILE A 350 18.80 -8.31 -8.82
CA ILE A 350 17.68 -8.37 -9.75
C ILE A 350 16.41 -8.77 -9.00
N LEU A 351 15.38 -7.94 -9.09
CA LEU A 351 14.05 -8.21 -8.56
C LEU A 351 13.05 -8.36 -9.71
N VAL A 352 12.33 -9.48 -9.73
CA VAL A 352 11.21 -9.70 -10.65
C VAL A 352 9.91 -9.66 -9.85
N PRO A 353 9.12 -8.58 -9.97
CA PRO A 353 7.87 -8.44 -9.24
C PRO A 353 6.75 -9.25 -9.91
N GLY A 354 5.58 -9.23 -9.25
CA GLY A 354 4.32 -9.68 -9.84
C GLY A 354 4.00 -9.00 -11.17
N GLY A 355 3.07 -9.59 -11.91
CA GLY A 355 2.57 -9.03 -13.16
C GLY A 355 1.27 -9.70 -13.56
N PHE A 356 0.38 -8.95 -14.19
CA PHE A 356 -0.89 -9.47 -14.69
C PHE A 356 -0.86 -9.59 -16.21
N GLY A 357 -1.41 -10.68 -16.74
CA GLY A 357 -1.46 -10.96 -18.18
C GLY A 357 -0.14 -11.47 -18.78
N ASP A 358 -0.14 -11.63 -20.09
CA ASP A 358 0.81 -12.41 -20.90
C ASP A 358 2.04 -11.65 -21.44
N ARG A 359 1.97 -10.32 -21.51
CA ARG A 359 3.08 -9.52 -22.04
C ARG A 359 4.31 -9.47 -21.11
N GLY A 360 5.51 -9.46 -21.70
CA GLY A 360 6.79 -9.28 -20.99
C GLY A 360 7.29 -10.51 -20.22
N ILE A 361 6.66 -11.67 -20.40
CA ILE A 361 7.00 -12.91 -19.68
C ILE A 361 8.39 -13.43 -20.07
N ASP A 362 8.68 -13.50 -21.37
CA ASP A 362 9.98 -14.03 -21.85
C ASP A 362 11.16 -13.19 -21.38
N GLY A 363 11.01 -11.86 -21.32
CA GLY A 363 12.04 -10.99 -20.79
C GLY A 363 12.24 -11.13 -19.28
N LYS A 364 11.18 -11.41 -18.51
CA LYS A 364 11.31 -11.79 -17.09
C LYS A 364 12.08 -13.11 -16.94
N ILE A 365 11.73 -14.14 -17.72
CA ILE A 365 12.45 -15.44 -17.70
C ILE A 365 13.92 -15.23 -18.05
N THR A 366 14.22 -14.43 -19.08
CA THR A 366 15.58 -14.08 -19.49
C THR A 366 16.36 -13.38 -18.38
N ALA A 367 15.74 -12.42 -17.68
CA ALA A 367 16.38 -11.75 -16.55
C ALA A 367 16.66 -12.70 -15.36
N ILE A 368 15.77 -13.65 -15.11
CA ILE A 368 15.96 -14.68 -14.07
C ILE A 368 17.13 -15.60 -14.43
N GLN A 369 17.18 -16.07 -15.68
CA GLN A 369 18.29 -16.87 -16.20
C GLN A 369 19.60 -16.11 -16.05
N TYR A 370 19.63 -14.83 -16.46
CA TYR A 370 20.81 -13.99 -16.35
C TYR A 370 21.29 -13.87 -14.90
N ALA A 371 20.38 -13.63 -13.95
CA ALA A 371 20.71 -13.58 -12.53
C ALA A 371 21.34 -14.91 -12.05
N ARG A 372 20.68 -16.03 -12.37
CA ARG A 372 21.11 -17.39 -11.97
C ARG A 372 22.50 -17.73 -12.50
N GLU A 373 22.77 -17.44 -13.77
CA GLU A 373 24.03 -17.80 -14.44
C GLU A 373 25.20 -16.90 -14.04
N HIS A 374 24.92 -15.63 -13.68
CA HIS A 374 25.94 -14.65 -13.29
C HIS A 374 26.09 -14.51 -11.77
N ASN A 375 25.38 -15.33 -10.99
CA ASN A 375 25.39 -15.30 -9.53
C ASN A 375 24.94 -13.96 -8.91
N ILE A 376 24.11 -13.19 -9.63
CA ILE A 376 23.61 -11.90 -9.17
C ILE A 376 22.46 -12.16 -8.18
N PRO A 377 22.49 -11.60 -6.95
CA PRO A 377 21.41 -11.72 -5.99
C PRO A 377 20.04 -11.53 -6.62
N PHE A 378 19.11 -12.45 -6.36
CA PHE A 378 17.80 -12.49 -7.01
C PHE A 378 16.63 -12.63 -6.04
N LEU A 379 15.61 -11.78 -6.18
CA LEU A 379 14.33 -11.85 -5.46
C LEU A 379 13.15 -11.93 -6.45
N GLY A 380 12.40 -13.04 -6.42
CA GLY A 380 11.18 -13.23 -7.21
C GLY A 380 9.93 -13.14 -6.35
N LEU A 381 8.95 -12.30 -6.73
CA LEU A 381 7.70 -12.09 -5.99
C LEU A 381 6.49 -12.60 -6.80
N CYS A 382 5.69 -13.49 -6.24
CA CYS A 382 4.50 -14.08 -6.85
C CYS A 382 4.81 -14.64 -8.25
N LEU A 383 4.43 -13.94 -9.33
CA LEU A 383 4.81 -14.30 -10.70
C LEU A 383 6.33 -14.45 -10.87
N GLY A 384 7.14 -13.65 -10.17
CA GLY A 384 8.60 -13.79 -10.18
C GLY A 384 9.09 -15.16 -9.69
N MET A 385 8.45 -15.73 -8.66
CA MET A 385 8.74 -17.10 -8.23
C MET A 385 8.28 -18.12 -9.26
N GLN A 386 7.06 -17.99 -9.79
CA GLN A 386 6.52 -18.90 -10.80
C GLN A 386 7.42 -18.96 -12.04
N LEU A 387 7.87 -17.80 -12.54
CA LEU A 387 8.77 -17.74 -13.69
C LEU A 387 10.17 -18.24 -13.37
N SER A 388 10.60 -18.20 -12.11
CA SER A 388 11.86 -18.82 -11.68
C SER A 388 11.79 -20.34 -11.75
N ILE A 389 10.63 -20.92 -11.45
CA ILE A 389 10.39 -22.37 -11.60
C ILE A 389 10.36 -22.74 -13.08
N VAL A 390 9.69 -21.94 -13.92
CA VAL A 390 9.67 -22.14 -15.38
C VAL A 390 11.08 -22.07 -15.97
N GLU A 391 11.85 -21.05 -15.62
CA GLU A 391 13.25 -20.88 -16.07
C GLU A 391 14.10 -22.09 -15.66
N PHE A 392 14.05 -22.48 -14.38
CA PHE A 392 14.83 -23.60 -13.87
C PHE A 392 14.42 -24.93 -14.52
N ALA A 393 13.12 -25.14 -14.73
CA ALA A 393 12.62 -26.34 -15.39
C ALA A 393 13.14 -26.46 -16.84
N ARG A 394 13.14 -25.35 -17.59
CA ARG A 394 13.63 -25.30 -18.97
C ARG A 394 15.13 -25.51 -19.08
N HIS A 395 15.90 -24.78 -18.27
CA HIS A 395 17.33 -24.62 -18.49
C HIS A 395 18.19 -25.52 -17.60
N VAL A 396 17.63 -26.06 -16.51
CA VAL A 396 18.35 -26.94 -15.57
C VAL A 396 17.73 -28.33 -15.52
N ALA A 397 16.41 -28.43 -15.39
CA ALA A 397 15.73 -29.72 -15.21
C ALA A 397 15.41 -30.49 -16.51
N GLY A 398 15.73 -29.91 -17.68
CA GLY A 398 15.59 -30.57 -18.98
C GLY A 398 14.17 -30.63 -19.53
N LEU A 399 13.28 -29.72 -19.12
CA LEU A 399 11.89 -29.60 -19.58
C LEU A 399 11.73 -28.35 -20.49
N PRO A 400 12.17 -28.40 -21.76
CA PRO A 400 12.27 -27.20 -22.61
C PRO A 400 10.93 -26.51 -22.86
N GLU A 401 9.82 -27.26 -22.82
CA GLU A 401 8.48 -26.73 -23.06
C GLU A 401 7.76 -26.31 -21.76
N ALA A 402 8.43 -26.38 -20.60
CA ALA A 402 7.84 -26.05 -19.31
C ALA A 402 7.23 -24.64 -19.28
N HIS A 403 6.00 -24.55 -18.76
CA HIS A 403 5.31 -23.26 -18.63
C HIS A 403 4.26 -23.28 -17.51
N SER A 404 3.76 -22.09 -17.16
CA SER A 404 2.45 -21.92 -16.53
C SER A 404 1.31 -22.10 -17.54
N VAL A 405 0.29 -22.87 -17.16
CA VAL A 405 -0.95 -23.02 -17.94
C VAL A 405 -1.77 -21.75 -18.03
N GLU A 406 -1.53 -20.76 -17.16
CA GLU A 406 -2.13 -19.42 -17.28
C GLU A 406 -1.71 -18.73 -18.58
N LEU A 407 -0.44 -18.92 -18.96
CA LEU A 407 0.24 -18.16 -20.00
C LEU A 407 0.40 -18.99 -21.28
N ASN A 408 0.60 -20.31 -21.14
CA ASN A 408 0.61 -21.26 -22.24
C ASN A 408 -0.22 -22.49 -21.88
N PRO A 409 -1.55 -22.46 -22.14
CA PRO A 409 -2.44 -23.58 -21.82
C PRO A 409 -2.12 -24.89 -22.56
N ALA A 410 -1.33 -24.83 -23.64
CA ALA A 410 -0.96 -25.97 -24.46
C ALA A 410 0.38 -26.61 -24.06
N THR A 411 1.05 -26.11 -23.01
CA THR A 411 2.33 -26.69 -22.57
C THR A 411 2.17 -28.17 -22.19
N PRO A 412 3.03 -29.07 -22.70
CA PRO A 412 3.05 -30.47 -22.25
C PRO A 412 3.61 -30.60 -20.83
N ASP A 413 4.33 -29.58 -20.34
CA ASP A 413 5.05 -29.57 -19.07
C ASP A 413 4.51 -28.45 -18.13
N PRO A 414 3.27 -28.57 -17.61
CA PRO A 414 2.64 -27.53 -16.80
C PRO A 414 3.21 -27.50 -15.36
N VAL A 415 4.40 -26.94 -15.20
CA VAL A 415 5.08 -26.80 -13.89
C VAL A 415 4.37 -25.82 -12.96
N ILE A 416 3.56 -24.91 -13.50
CA ILE A 416 2.64 -24.04 -12.75
C ILE A 416 1.21 -24.32 -13.25
N HIS A 417 0.32 -24.70 -12.35
CA HIS A 417 -1.04 -25.18 -12.67
C HIS A 417 -2.06 -24.74 -11.61
N LEU A 418 -3.35 -24.80 -11.95
CA LEU A 418 -4.42 -24.74 -10.94
C LEU A 418 -4.39 -26.00 -10.08
N MET A 419 -4.68 -25.92 -8.79
CA MET A 419 -4.70 -27.14 -7.98
C MET A 419 -5.82 -28.11 -8.46
N PRO A 420 -5.62 -29.43 -8.43
CA PRO A 420 -6.63 -30.39 -8.91
C PRO A 420 -7.99 -30.24 -8.23
N ASP A 421 -8.00 -29.84 -6.95
CA ASP A 421 -9.20 -29.56 -6.14
C ASP A 421 -9.97 -28.30 -6.62
N GLN A 422 -9.43 -27.57 -7.60
CA GLN A 422 -10.00 -26.37 -8.22
C GLN A 422 -10.39 -26.57 -9.69
N ASN A 423 -10.11 -27.75 -10.29
CA ASN A 423 -10.52 -28.08 -11.65
C ASN A 423 -12.05 -28.26 -11.71
N GLY A 424 -12.75 -27.36 -12.40
CA GLY A 424 -14.21 -27.40 -12.58
C GLY A 424 -15.02 -26.39 -11.76
N VAL A 425 -14.36 -25.49 -11.01
CA VAL A 425 -15.04 -24.33 -10.39
C VAL A 425 -15.27 -23.27 -11.48
N GLU A 426 -16.51 -23.16 -11.98
CA GLU A 426 -16.91 -22.14 -12.97
C GLU A 426 -16.88 -20.71 -12.42
N ASP A 427 -16.84 -20.55 -11.09
CA ASP A 427 -16.72 -19.27 -10.43
C ASP A 427 -15.26 -18.83 -10.38
N ILE A 428 -14.91 -17.87 -11.24
CA ILE A 428 -13.59 -17.25 -11.35
C ILE A 428 -13.12 -16.69 -9.98
N GLY A 429 -14.02 -16.36 -9.04
CA GLY A 429 -13.63 -15.89 -7.70
C GLY A 429 -13.20 -17.00 -6.72
N GLY A 430 -13.68 -18.23 -6.87
CA GLY A 430 -13.62 -19.27 -5.82
C GLY A 430 -12.25 -19.92 -5.59
N THR A 431 -11.27 -19.67 -6.46
CA THR A 431 -9.96 -20.34 -6.47
C THR A 431 -8.79 -19.41 -6.13
N LEU A 432 -9.06 -18.11 -5.96
CA LEU A 432 -8.05 -17.08 -5.72
C LEU A 432 -7.61 -17.08 -4.25
N ARG A 433 -6.31 -17.22 -3.99
CA ARG A 433 -5.73 -17.03 -2.66
C ARG A 433 -5.49 -15.54 -2.43
N LEU A 434 -6.31 -14.96 -1.56
CA LEU A 434 -6.23 -13.56 -1.13
C LEU A 434 -5.94 -13.46 0.36
N GLY A 435 -5.01 -12.58 0.72
CA GLY A 435 -4.74 -12.24 2.12
C GLY A 435 -3.68 -13.12 2.76
N SER A 436 -3.70 -13.20 4.09
CA SER A 436 -2.63 -13.83 4.86
C SER A 436 -2.74 -15.36 4.88
N TYR A 437 -1.67 -16.04 4.45
CA TYR A 437 -1.54 -17.50 4.54
C TYR A 437 -0.28 -17.91 5.31
N PRO A 438 -0.33 -19.03 6.06
CA PRO A 438 0.83 -19.56 6.75
C PRO A 438 1.80 -20.26 5.79
N CYS A 439 3.09 -20.08 6.04
CA CYS A 439 4.18 -20.78 5.36
C CYS A 439 5.15 -21.32 6.42
N VAL A 440 5.49 -22.61 6.31
CA VAL A 440 6.45 -23.32 7.16
C VAL A 440 7.78 -23.41 6.43
N LEU A 441 8.79 -22.73 6.99
CA LEU A 441 10.13 -22.62 6.42
C LEU A 441 11.02 -23.79 6.84
N SER A 442 11.82 -24.29 5.90
CA SER A 442 12.89 -25.25 6.19
C SER A 442 13.98 -24.60 7.02
N ARG A 443 14.36 -25.20 8.15
CA ARG A 443 15.30 -24.61 9.14
C ARG A 443 16.71 -24.35 8.61
N ASP A 444 17.09 -25.06 7.58
CA ASP A 444 18.36 -24.94 6.87
C ASP A 444 18.27 -24.01 5.63
N SER A 445 17.18 -23.26 5.46
CA SER A 445 16.98 -22.30 4.36
C SER A 445 17.52 -20.91 4.70
N LYS A 446 17.82 -20.11 3.67
CA LYS A 446 18.15 -18.69 3.85
C LYS A 446 16.93 -17.91 4.33
N ALA A 447 15.74 -18.26 3.86
CA ALA A 447 14.49 -17.68 4.33
C ALA A 447 14.35 -17.82 5.87
N TYR A 448 14.55 -19.01 6.43
CA TYR A 448 14.49 -19.21 7.89
C TYR A 448 15.51 -18.35 8.65
N GLN A 449 16.73 -18.21 8.12
CA GLN A 449 17.77 -17.37 8.72
C GLN A 449 17.38 -15.88 8.74
N LEU A 450 16.70 -15.40 7.69
CA LEU A 450 16.24 -14.02 7.59
C LEU A 450 15.04 -13.74 8.50
N TYR A 451 14.04 -14.64 8.50
CA TYR A 451 12.82 -14.46 9.29
C TYR A 451 13.03 -14.75 10.79
N GLY A 452 13.98 -15.63 11.14
CA GLY A 452 14.24 -16.02 12.53
C GLY A 452 13.15 -16.90 13.16
N GLN A 453 12.17 -17.36 12.39
CA GLN A 453 11.06 -18.20 12.86
C GLN A 453 10.63 -19.22 11.80
N GLU A 454 10.09 -20.36 12.25
CA GLU A 454 9.72 -21.49 11.38
C GLU A 454 8.41 -21.25 10.65
N THR A 455 7.37 -20.81 11.35
CA THR A 455 6.06 -20.49 10.77
C THR A 455 5.94 -19.00 10.59
N ILE A 456 5.84 -18.56 9.33
CA ILE A 456 5.63 -17.16 8.94
C ILE A 456 4.25 -17.02 8.30
N HIS A 457 3.77 -15.78 8.15
CA HIS A 457 2.51 -15.47 7.47
C HIS A 457 2.75 -14.36 6.45
N GLU A 458 2.34 -14.57 5.21
CA GLU A 458 2.51 -13.60 4.12
C GLU A 458 1.21 -13.38 3.35
N ARG A 459 1.11 -12.26 2.63
CA ARG A 459 -0.10 -11.90 1.86
C ARG A 459 -0.01 -12.44 0.43
N HIS A 460 -1.09 -13.07 -0.03
CA HIS A 460 -1.18 -13.67 -1.36
C HIS A 460 -2.18 -12.94 -2.24
N ARG A 461 -1.92 -12.94 -3.54
CA ARG A 461 -2.83 -12.48 -4.60
C ARG A 461 -2.56 -13.26 -5.89
N HIS A 462 -2.84 -14.55 -5.87
CA HIS A 462 -2.67 -15.42 -7.03
C HIS A 462 -3.62 -16.62 -6.99
N ARG A 463 -3.72 -17.29 -8.13
CA ARG A 463 -4.54 -18.50 -8.30
C ARG A 463 -3.71 -19.72 -8.65
N TYR A 464 -2.68 -19.52 -9.47
CA TYR A 464 -1.85 -20.60 -9.97
C TYR A 464 -0.77 -20.97 -8.94
N GLU A 465 -0.51 -22.27 -8.86
CA GLU A 465 0.37 -22.89 -7.88
C GLU A 465 1.40 -23.77 -8.58
N VAL A 466 2.45 -24.15 -7.84
CA VAL A 466 3.42 -25.12 -8.32
C VAL A 466 2.75 -26.48 -8.47
N ASN A 467 2.88 -27.09 -9.65
CA ASN A 467 2.36 -28.42 -9.89
C ASN A 467 3.19 -29.46 -9.13
N ASN A 468 2.54 -30.14 -8.20
CA ASN A 468 3.19 -31.08 -7.29
C ASN A 468 3.85 -32.27 -8.00
N ASP A 469 3.38 -32.63 -9.20
CA ASP A 469 3.95 -33.71 -10.01
C ASP A 469 5.41 -33.39 -10.44
N TYR A 470 5.78 -32.12 -10.49
CA TYR A 470 7.10 -31.65 -10.90
C TYR A 470 8.05 -31.37 -9.73
N ARG A 471 7.62 -31.51 -8.47
CA ARG A 471 8.48 -31.21 -7.30
C ARG A 471 9.72 -32.06 -7.24
N GLN A 472 9.59 -33.35 -7.54
CA GLN A 472 10.70 -34.29 -7.44
C GLN A 472 11.78 -33.93 -8.46
N ILE A 473 11.42 -33.68 -9.72
CA ILE A 473 12.39 -33.31 -10.75
C ILE A 473 13.08 -31.97 -10.45
N LEU A 474 12.36 -30.99 -9.89
CA LEU A 474 12.96 -29.71 -9.47
C LEU A 474 13.98 -29.91 -8.34
N THR A 475 13.63 -30.69 -7.32
CA THR A 475 14.49 -30.93 -6.15
C THR A 475 15.70 -31.80 -6.47
N ASP A 476 15.54 -32.84 -7.29
CA ASP A 476 16.65 -33.69 -7.76
C ASP A 476 17.68 -32.90 -8.58
N ASN A 477 17.24 -31.85 -9.27
CA ASN A 477 18.13 -30.96 -10.04
C ASN A 477 18.67 -29.76 -9.22
N GLY A 478 18.40 -29.70 -7.92
CA GLY A 478 19.04 -28.76 -7.00
C GLY A 478 18.20 -27.55 -6.60
N MET A 479 16.92 -27.46 -6.97
CA MET A 479 16.02 -26.46 -6.38
C MET A 479 15.59 -26.90 -4.98
N LYS A 480 15.54 -25.97 -4.04
CA LYS A 480 15.03 -26.22 -2.70
C LYS A 480 13.63 -25.60 -2.56
N LEU A 481 12.65 -26.40 -2.15
CA LEU A 481 11.34 -25.91 -1.72
C LEU A 481 11.48 -25.42 -0.27
N SER A 482 11.94 -24.18 -0.09
CA SER A 482 12.35 -23.64 1.20
C SER A 482 11.19 -23.28 2.12
N GLY A 483 9.98 -23.13 1.58
CA GLY A 483 8.77 -22.86 2.35
C GLY A 483 7.56 -23.58 1.74
N LEU A 484 6.76 -24.22 2.58
CA LEU A 484 5.55 -24.96 2.19
C LEU A 484 4.34 -24.51 3.03
N SER A 485 3.13 -24.75 2.53
CA SER A 485 1.92 -24.67 3.37
C SER A 485 2.01 -25.66 4.55
N PRO A 486 1.26 -25.45 5.65
CA PRO A 486 1.31 -26.34 6.82
C PRO A 486 0.97 -27.81 6.54
N ASP A 487 0.18 -28.08 5.50
CA ASP A 487 -0.15 -29.43 5.04
C ASP A 487 0.89 -30.01 4.05
N GLY A 488 1.92 -29.25 3.71
CA GLY A 488 2.98 -29.59 2.77
C GLY A 488 2.56 -29.57 1.30
N ARG A 489 1.30 -29.25 0.98
CA ARG A 489 0.74 -29.40 -0.39
C ARG A 489 0.99 -28.24 -1.32
N ILE A 490 1.34 -27.06 -0.83
CA ILE A 490 1.59 -25.86 -1.64
C ILE A 490 3.03 -25.40 -1.41
N VAL A 491 3.71 -25.02 -2.50
CA VAL A 491 5.06 -24.44 -2.44
C VAL A 491 4.92 -22.93 -2.31
N GLU A 492 5.42 -22.39 -1.20
CA GLU A 492 5.29 -20.96 -0.90
C GLU A 492 6.61 -20.21 -1.14
N MET A 493 7.75 -20.89 -1.00
CA MET A 493 9.07 -20.32 -1.26
C MET A 493 10.03 -21.33 -1.89
N ILE A 494 10.92 -20.82 -2.74
CA ILE A 494 12.00 -21.58 -3.36
C ILE A 494 13.36 -20.90 -3.18
N GLU A 495 14.41 -21.72 -3.18
CA GLU A 495 15.80 -21.29 -3.17
C GLU A 495 16.61 -22.13 -4.17
N ILE A 496 17.73 -21.58 -4.64
CA ILE A 496 18.77 -22.34 -5.35
C ILE A 496 20.01 -22.37 -4.45
N PRO A 497 20.30 -23.46 -3.71
CA PRO A 497 21.39 -23.51 -2.74
C PRO A 497 22.78 -23.28 -3.34
N SER A 498 23.00 -23.65 -4.61
CA SER A 498 24.26 -23.39 -5.32
C SER A 498 24.49 -21.92 -5.67
N HIS A 499 23.44 -21.09 -5.65
CA HIS A 499 23.52 -19.66 -5.94
C HIS A 499 23.77 -18.84 -4.66
N PRO A 500 24.62 -17.79 -4.68
CA PRO A 500 24.97 -17.02 -3.48
C PRO A 500 23.76 -16.41 -2.76
N TRP A 501 22.77 -15.90 -3.49
CA TRP A 501 21.50 -15.44 -2.93
C TRP A 501 20.39 -15.49 -3.99
N PHE A 502 19.49 -16.49 -3.91
CA PHE A 502 18.37 -16.65 -4.84
C PHE A 502 17.15 -17.08 -4.04
N ILE A 503 16.14 -16.23 -3.95
CA ILE A 503 14.89 -16.50 -3.24
C ILE A 503 13.71 -16.14 -4.14
N GLY A 504 12.80 -17.08 -4.32
CA GLY A 504 11.47 -16.83 -4.87
C GLY A 504 10.42 -17.05 -3.78
N THR A 505 9.42 -16.17 -3.69
CA THR A 505 8.24 -16.35 -2.84
C THR A 505 6.97 -16.20 -3.67
N GLN A 506 5.97 -17.03 -3.38
CA GLN A 506 4.66 -16.98 -4.02
C GLN A 506 3.81 -15.82 -3.49
N ALA A 507 4.21 -15.27 -2.34
CA ALA A 507 3.52 -14.18 -1.65
C ALA A 507 4.03 -12.78 -2.06
N HIS A 508 3.45 -11.76 -1.45
CA HIS A 508 3.76 -10.33 -1.61
C HIS A 508 4.31 -9.72 -0.30
N PRO A 509 5.56 -10.04 0.09
CA PRO A 509 6.20 -9.52 1.31
C PRO A 509 6.31 -7.98 1.35
N GLU A 510 6.29 -7.32 0.20
CA GLU A 510 6.33 -5.87 0.06
C GLU A 510 5.17 -5.17 0.79
N LEU A 511 4.00 -5.82 0.85
CA LEU A 511 2.79 -5.28 1.48
C LEU A 511 2.92 -5.19 3.01
N LYS A 512 3.81 -6.01 3.58
CA LYS A 512 4.09 -6.07 5.02
C LYS A 512 5.33 -5.28 5.43
N SER A 513 6.08 -4.72 4.47
CA SER A 513 7.24 -3.89 4.76
C SER A 513 6.82 -2.56 5.39
N ARG A 514 7.55 -2.12 6.41
CA ARG A 514 7.39 -0.83 7.10
C ARG A 514 8.73 -0.11 7.12
N PRO A 515 8.75 1.24 7.16
CA PRO A 515 10.01 1.98 7.08
C PRO A 515 10.89 1.78 8.33
N ASN A 516 10.29 1.69 9.53
CA ASN A 516 10.98 1.39 10.80
C ASN A 516 10.95 -0.12 11.16
N ARG A 517 10.27 -0.96 10.37
CA ARG A 517 10.32 -2.43 10.45
C ARG A 517 10.44 -3.02 9.04
N PRO A 518 11.61 -2.90 8.39
CA PRO A 518 11.82 -3.40 7.03
C PRO A 518 11.56 -4.90 6.94
N HIS A 519 10.97 -5.33 5.83
CA HIS A 519 10.67 -6.74 5.63
C HIS A 519 11.97 -7.59 5.51
N PRO A 520 12.09 -8.75 6.20
CA PRO A 520 13.33 -9.53 6.22
C PRO A 520 13.88 -9.93 4.85
N LEU A 521 13.01 -10.31 3.90
CA LEU A 521 13.45 -10.66 2.54
C LEU A 521 14.06 -9.47 1.79
N PHE A 522 13.53 -8.26 1.96
CA PHE A 522 14.06 -7.06 1.30
C PHE A 522 15.34 -6.57 1.97
N ALA A 523 15.39 -6.57 3.30
CA ALA A 523 16.62 -6.25 4.04
C ALA A 523 17.75 -7.26 3.70
N GLY A 524 17.41 -8.55 3.62
CA GLY A 524 18.34 -9.61 3.21
C GLY A 524 18.78 -9.51 1.76
N PHE A 525 17.87 -9.16 0.84
CA PHE A 525 18.18 -8.94 -0.57
C PHE A 525 19.18 -7.80 -0.76
N ILE A 526 18.90 -6.63 -0.16
CA ILE A 526 19.80 -5.48 -0.22
C ILE A 526 21.14 -5.80 0.44
N GLY A 527 21.14 -6.49 1.59
CA GLY A 527 22.37 -6.92 2.24
C GLY A 527 23.19 -7.92 1.42
N ALA A 528 22.56 -8.72 0.56
CA ALA A 528 23.24 -9.59 -0.40
C ALA A 528 23.77 -8.80 -1.61
N ALA A 529 22.98 -7.86 -2.13
CA ALA A 529 23.38 -6.99 -3.23
C ALA A 529 24.58 -6.09 -2.88
N LEU A 530 24.69 -5.64 -1.63
CA LEU A 530 25.86 -4.89 -1.14
C LEU A 530 27.14 -5.72 -1.05
N LYS A 531 27.04 -7.05 -0.97
CA LYS A 531 28.18 -7.98 -0.86
C LYS A 531 28.65 -8.50 -2.22
N PHE A 532 27.80 -8.42 -3.24
CA PHE A 532 28.11 -8.78 -4.61
C PHE A 532 28.97 -7.69 -5.23
#